data_AF-A0A2W3ZLD2-F1
#
_entry.id   AF-A0A2W3ZLD2-F1
#
_cell.length_a   1.000
_cell.length_b   1.000
_cell.length_c   1.000
_cell.angle_alpha   90.00
_cell.angle_beta   90.00
_cell.angle_gamma   90.00
#
_symmetry.space_group_name_H-M   'P 1'
#
loop_
_entity.id
_entity.type
_entity.pdbx_description
1 polymer ?
#
loop_
_entity_poly.entity_id
_entity_poly.type
_entity_poly.pdbx_seq_one_letter_code
_entity_poly.pdbx_strand_id
1 'polypeptide(L)'
;MNTKTQQAISNYINSKKELSFDGIDRSKVYNSVIAFIEKGGNPRTYTEEIMQFTGYEYDLCNDILLNSLKKYQAITTKEKMIAAGILAFEWSDSGDKRVCSYCSQRNGKVYFFSDNPVFPGELEGCRCIAYALDEFELADYLNKSI
;
A
#
# COMPACT_ATOMS: atom_id res chain seq x y z
N MET A 1 -14.40 6.56 -2.46
CA MET A 1 -13.37 5.53 -2.76
C MET A 1 -13.94 4.39 -3.63
N ASN A 2 -13.15 3.69 -4.45
CA ASN A 2 -13.66 2.54 -5.25
C ASN A 2 -13.79 1.24 -4.41
N THR A 3 -14.58 0.26 -4.89
CA THR A 3 -14.89 -0.98 -4.17
C THR A 3 -13.67 -1.88 -3.95
N LYS A 4 -12.75 -1.97 -4.91
CA LYS A 4 -11.53 -2.79 -4.77
C LYS A 4 -10.68 -2.31 -3.61
N THR A 5 -10.53 -0.99 -3.49
CA THR A 5 -9.75 -0.39 -2.40
C THR A 5 -10.41 -0.57 -1.05
N GLN A 6 -11.73 -0.37 -0.96
CA GLN A 6 -12.49 -0.64 0.26
C GLN A 6 -12.33 -2.10 0.71
N GLN A 7 -12.42 -3.04 -0.23
CA GLN A 7 -12.24 -4.47 0.05
C GLN A 7 -10.81 -4.80 0.49
N ALA A 8 -9.79 -4.22 -0.14
CA ALA A 8 -8.39 -4.44 0.24
C ALA A 8 -8.08 -3.93 1.66
N ILE A 9 -8.62 -2.76 2.04
CA ILE A 9 -8.50 -2.21 3.39
C ILE A 9 -9.24 -3.08 4.40
N SER A 10 -10.49 -3.45 4.10
CA SER A 10 -11.30 -4.31 4.97
C SER A 10 -10.64 -5.67 5.20
N ASN A 11 -10.15 -6.31 4.15
CA ASN A 11 -9.43 -7.59 4.24
C ASN A 11 -8.17 -7.46 5.09
N TYR A 12 -7.41 -6.37 4.93
CA TYR A 12 -6.23 -6.11 5.74
C TYR A 12 -6.57 -5.98 7.23
N ILE A 13 -7.54 -5.13 7.58
CA ILE A 13 -7.99 -4.97 8.97
C ILE A 13 -8.49 -6.30 9.53
N ASN A 14 -9.28 -7.06 8.76
CA ASN A 14 -9.81 -8.36 9.19
C ASN A 14 -8.74 -9.44 9.35
N SER A 15 -7.60 -9.32 8.67
CA SER A 15 -6.46 -10.25 8.79
C SER A 15 -5.66 -10.06 10.09
N LYS A 16 -5.86 -8.95 10.81
CA LYS A 16 -5.18 -8.68 12.08
C LYS A 16 -5.77 -9.53 13.19
N LYS A 17 -4.96 -10.46 13.69
CA LYS A 17 -5.31 -11.35 14.81
C LYS A 17 -5.52 -10.56 16.09
N GLU A 18 -4.79 -9.47 16.25
CA GLU A 18 -4.98 -8.52 17.34
C GLU A 18 -6.41 -7.95 17.30
N LEU A 19 -7.01 -7.76 16.14
CA LEU A 19 -8.38 -7.28 16.08
C LEU A 19 -9.43 -8.40 16.19
N SER A 20 -9.05 -9.67 16.41
CA SER A 20 -10.00 -10.80 16.52
C SER A 20 -10.48 -11.10 17.93
N PHE A 21 -10.05 -10.35 18.95
CA PHE A 21 -10.54 -10.54 20.31
C PHE A 21 -11.96 -10.01 20.49
N ASP A 22 -12.74 -10.71 21.32
CA ASP A 22 -14.11 -10.33 21.66
C ASP A 22 -14.15 -8.92 22.25
N GLY A 23 -15.03 -8.07 21.70
CA GLY A 23 -15.25 -6.69 22.14
C GLY A 23 -14.62 -5.60 21.26
N ILE A 24 -13.74 -5.96 20.31
CA ILE A 24 -13.19 -4.98 19.36
C ILE A 24 -14.14 -4.78 18.17
N ASP A 25 -14.62 -3.55 18.01
CA ASP A 25 -15.45 -3.17 16.86
C ASP A 25 -14.59 -2.77 15.66
N ARG A 26 -14.31 -3.75 14.79
CA ARG A 26 -13.53 -3.55 13.56
C ARG A 26 -14.16 -2.55 12.59
N SER A 27 -15.48 -2.35 12.66
CA SER A 27 -16.16 -1.39 11.78
C SER A 27 -15.75 0.04 12.12
N LYS A 28 -15.53 0.36 13.40
CA LYS A 28 -15.02 1.66 13.83
C LYS A 28 -13.59 1.90 13.38
N VAL A 29 -12.72 0.88 13.51
CA VAL A 29 -11.34 0.93 13.00
C VAL A 29 -11.35 1.22 11.50
N TYR A 30 -12.15 0.47 10.73
CA TYR A 30 -12.32 0.69 9.30
C TYR A 30 -12.81 2.11 8.99
N ASN A 31 -13.82 2.61 9.71
CA ASN A 31 -14.37 3.94 9.48
C ASN A 31 -13.35 5.06 9.75
N SER A 32 -12.53 4.97 10.82
CA SER A 32 -11.46 5.95 11.06
C SER A 32 -10.37 5.88 9.99
N VAL A 33 -10.01 4.69 9.52
CA VAL A 33 -9.08 4.51 8.39
C VAL A 33 -9.61 5.18 7.12
N ILE A 34 -10.88 4.94 6.78
CA ILE A 34 -11.50 5.56 5.60
C ILE A 34 -11.59 7.08 5.75
N ALA A 35 -11.98 7.57 6.93
CA ALA A 35 -12.03 9.00 7.21
C ALA A 35 -10.65 9.66 7.02
N PHE A 36 -9.57 9.05 7.51
CA PHE A 36 -8.21 9.53 7.29
C PHE A 36 -7.83 9.58 5.81
N ILE A 37 -8.13 8.51 5.06
CA ILE A 37 -7.76 8.45 3.64
C ILE A 37 -8.55 9.48 2.81
N GLU A 38 -9.83 9.67 3.10
CA GLU A 38 -10.68 10.57 2.30
C GLU A 38 -10.55 12.05 2.71
N LYS A 39 -10.34 12.34 3.99
CA LYS A 39 -10.29 13.72 4.51
C LYS A 39 -8.87 14.22 4.75
N GLY A 40 -7.89 13.32 4.83
CA GLY A 40 -6.54 13.64 5.26
C GLY A 40 -6.49 14.10 6.72
N GLY A 41 -5.40 14.80 7.07
CA GLY A 41 -5.17 15.35 8.41
C GLY A 41 -3.95 14.73 9.10
N ASN A 42 -3.83 14.96 10.40
CA ASN A 42 -2.73 14.43 11.19
C ASN A 42 -2.93 12.92 11.45
N PRO A 43 -2.04 12.03 10.98
CA PRO A 43 -2.15 10.59 11.22
C PRO A 43 -2.26 10.23 12.70
N ARG A 44 -1.61 11.01 13.58
CA ARG A 44 -1.63 10.79 15.03
C ARG A 44 -3.05 10.81 15.60
N THR A 45 -3.91 11.72 15.14
CA THR A 45 -5.29 11.85 15.61
C THR A 45 -6.09 10.58 15.31
N TYR A 46 -6.00 10.07 14.08
CA TYR A 46 -6.70 8.86 13.69
C TYR A 46 -6.11 7.60 14.32
N THR A 47 -4.80 7.59 14.58
CA THR A 47 -4.17 6.53 15.37
C THR A 47 -4.73 6.51 16.79
N GLU A 48 -4.83 7.66 17.47
CA GLU A 48 -5.38 7.79 18.81
C GLU A 48 -6.88 7.37 18.87
N GLU A 49 -7.67 7.67 17.83
CA GLU A 49 -9.04 7.13 17.69
C GLU A 49 -9.06 5.60 17.61
N ILE A 50 -8.20 5.01 16.79
CA ILE A 50 -8.10 3.55 16.66
C ILE A 50 -7.68 2.92 18.00
N MET A 51 -6.77 3.56 18.74
CA MET A 51 -6.41 3.12 20.10
C MET A 51 -7.63 3.10 21.02
N GLN A 52 -8.48 4.13 20.99
CA GLN A 52 -9.70 4.17 21.82
C GLN A 52 -10.68 3.05 21.48
N PHE A 53 -10.75 2.62 20.22
CA PHE A 53 -11.65 1.52 19.81
C PHE A 53 -11.11 0.13 20.11
N THR A 54 -9.79 -0.01 20.23
CA THR A 54 -9.12 -1.31 20.30
C THR A 54 -8.44 -1.58 21.64
N GLY A 55 -8.10 -0.54 22.40
CA GLY A 55 -7.28 -0.61 23.60
C GLY A 55 -5.80 -0.88 23.31
N TYR A 56 -5.37 -0.88 22.05
CA TYR A 56 -3.99 -1.19 21.68
C TYR A 56 -3.05 0.01 21.73
N GLU A 57 -1.76 -0.30 21.82
CA GLU A 57 -0.68 0.66 21.78
C GLU A 57 -0.60 1.42 20.45
N TYR A 58 0.00 2.60 20.51
CA TYR A 58 0.11 3.53 19.37
C TYR A 58 0.73 2.88 18.14
N ASP A 59 1.84 2.15 18.29
CA ASP A 59 2.59 1.61 17.16
C ASP A 59 1.76 0.63 16.32
N LEU A 60 1.01 -0.27 16.97
CA LEU A 60 0.13 -1.21 16.29
C LEU A 60 -1.01 -0.49 15.54
N CYS A 61 -1.64 0.48 16.21
CA CYS A 61 -2.73 1.27 15.61
C CYS A 61 -2.23 2.11 14.42
N ASN A 62 -1.04 2.69 14.55
CA ASN A 62 -0.38 3.46 13.50
C ASN A 62 -0.01 2.56 12.31
N ASP A 63 0.46 1.34 12.56
CA ASP A 63 0.75 0.38 11.50
C ASP A 63 -0.52 -0.07 10.76
N ILE A 64 -1.65 -0.22 11.46
CA ILE A 64 -2.94 -0.48 10.82
C ILE A 64 -3.32 0.68 9.89
N LEU A 65 -3.22 1.92 10.38
CA LEU A 65 -3.55 3.12 9.61
C LEU A 65 -2.66 3.26 8.36
N LEU A 66 -1.33 3.22 8.54
CA LEU A 66 -0.38 3.48 7.47
C LEU A 66 -0.36 2.39 6.40
N ASN A 67 -0.51 1.11 6.78
CA ASN A 67 -0.59 0.03 5.80
C ASN A 67 -1.91 0.06 5.02
N SER A 68 -3.01 0.50 5.64
CA SER A 68 -4.27 0.71 4.93
C SER A 68 -4.15 1.83 3.89
N LEU A 69 -3.49 2.94 4.24
CA LEU A 69 -3.19 4.03 3.30
C LEU A 69 -2.32 3.54 2.13
N LYS A 70 -1.27 2.76 2.39
CA LYS A 70 -0.40 2.21 1.34
C LYS A 70 -1.14 1.32 0.37
N LYS A 71 -2.05 0.47 0.86
CA LYS A 71 -2.92 -0.36 -0.01
C LYS A 71 -3.81 0.50 -0.89
N TYR A 72 -4.39 1.57 -0.33
CA TYR A 72 -5.16 2.54 -1.11
C TYR A 72 -4.32 3.21 -2.20
N GLN A 73 -3.12 3.65 -1.86
CA GLN A 73 -2.19 4.29 -2.80
C GLN A 73 -1.73 3.32 -3.89
N ALA A 74 -1.42 2.07 -3.54
CA ALA A 74 -1.01 1.04 -4.49
C ALA A 74 -2.07 0.79 -5.56
N ILE A 75 -3.32 0.55 -5.14
CA ILE A 75 -4.43 0.28 -6.05
C ILE A 75 -4.70 1.51 -6.93
N THR A 76 -4.79 2.69 -6.32
CA THR A 76 -5.12 3.93 -7.04
C THR A 76 -4.02 4.31 -8.04
N THR A 77 -2.75 4.16 -7.67
CA THR A 77 -1.61 4.45 -8.56
C THR A 77 -1.54 3.44 -9.69
N LYS A 78 -1.69 2.13 -9.41
CA LYS A 78 -1.74 1.07 -10.42
C LYS A 78 -2.85 1.33 -11.44
N GLU A 79 -4.06 1.66 -10.98
CA GLU A 79 -5.20 1.97 -11.86
C GLU A 79 -4.94 3.21 -12.72
N LYS A 80 -4.33 4.28 -12.15
CA LYS A 80 -3.97 5.49 -12.89
C LYS A 80 -2.92 5.22 -13.97
N MET A 81 -1.88 4.44 -13.65
CA MET A 81 -0.84 4.07 -14.62
C MET A 81 -1.42 3.28 -15.79
N ILE A 82 -2.24 2.26 -15.50
CA ILE A 82 -2.90 1.45 -16.52
C ILE A 82 -3.84 2.32 -17.38
N ALA A 83 -4.63 3.20 -16.76
CA ALA A 83 -5.52 4.10 -17.47
C ALA A 83 -4.77 5.13 -18.36
N ALA A 84 -3.55 5.49 -17.99
CA ALA A 84 -2.67 6.35 -18.77
C ALA A 84 -1.92 5.62 -19.90
N GLY A 85 -2.15 4.30 -20.08
CA GLY A 85 -1.48 3.51 -21.11
C GLY A 85 -0.05 3.09 -20.78
N ILE A 86 0.38 3.26 -19.53
CA ILE A 86 1.69 2.78 -19.07
C ILE A 86 1.69 1.25 -19.09
N LEU A 87 2.70 0.65 -19.72
CA LEU A 87 2.81 -0.80 -19.90
C LEU A 87 3.60 -1.47 -18.78
N ALA A 88 4.58 -0.77 -18.21
CA ALA A 88 5.50 -1.30 -17.22
C ALA A 88 5.93 -0.24 -16.21
N PHE A 89 6.46 -0.68 -15.08
CA PHE A 89 7.08 0.17 -14.08
C PHE A 89 8.38 -0.43 -13.58
N GLU A 90 9.32 0.43 -13.19
CA GLU A 90 10.47 0.03 -12.40
C GLU A 90 10.12 0.06 -10.91
N TRP A 91 10.50 -0.99 -10.19
CA TRP A 91 10.37 -1.03 -8.75
C TRP A 91 11.52 -0.29 -8.10
N SER A 92 11.23 0.73 -7.28
CA SER A 92 12.23 1.40 -6.45
C SER A 92 11.92 1.24 -4.98
N ASP A 93 12.89 0.74 -4.21
CA ASP A 93 12.83 0.80 -2.77
C ASP A 93 13.32 2.17 -2.25
N SER A 94 13.19 2.39 -0.93
CA SER A 94 13.62 3.63 -0.27
C SER A 94 15.10 3.63 0.14
N GLY A 95 15.84 2.54 -0.09
CA GLY A 95 17.23 2.36 0.34
C GLY A 95 17.46 2.31 1.86
N ASP A 96 16.41 2.36 2.68
CA ASP A 96 16.56 2.40 4.14
C ASP A 96 16.52 1.00 4.79
N LYS A 97 17.08 0.91 6.01
CA LYS A 97 17.23 -0.35 6.77
C LYS A 97 15.93 -1.12 7.05
N ARG A 98 14.76 -0.51 6.82
CA ARG A 98 13.45 -1.15 7.04
C ARG A 98 12.88 -1.76 5.77
N VAL A 99 13.54 -1.61 4.62
CA VAL A 99 13.18 -2.33 3.40
C VAL A 99 13.41 -3.82 3.65
N CYS A 100 12.37 -4.65 3.46
CA CYS A 100 12.49 -6.09 3.64
C CYS A 100 13.27 -6.73 2.47
N SER A 101 13.82 -7.92 2.69
CA SER A 101 14.61 -8.65 1.67
C SER A 101 13.83 -8.88 0.37
N TYR A 102 12.53 -9.20 0.47
CA TYR A 102 11.66 -9.37 -0.69
C TYR A 102 11.60 -8.09 -1.55
N CYS A 103 11.49 -6.92 -0.92
CA CYS A 103 11.44 -5.64 -1.62
C CYS A 103 12.80 -5.25 -2.20
N SER A 104 13.87 -5.43 -1.44
CA SER A 104 15.24 -5.07 -1.88
C SER A 104 15.68 -5.86 -3.12
N GLN A 105 15.33 -7.14 -3.21
CA GLN A 105 15.61 -7.97 -4.39
C GLN A 105 14.88 -7.52 -5.67
N ARG A 106 13.91 -6.61 -5.57
CA ARG A 106 13.13 -6.09 -6.69
C ARG A 106 13.61 -4.72 -7.15
N ASN A 107 14.44 -4.05 -6.35
CA ASN A 107 14.92 -2.71 -6.64
C ASN A 107 15.61 -2.66 -8.03
N GLY A 108 15.23 -1.68 -8.85
CA GLY A 108 15.72 -1.49 -10.21
C GLY A 108 15.22 -2.51 -11.24
N LYS A 109 14.30 -3.43 -10.87
CA LYS A 109 13.70 -4.37 -11.83
C LYS A 109 12.44 -3.80 -12.44
N VAL A 110 12.24 -4.08 -13.72
CA VAL A 110 11.06 -3.69 -14.49
C VAL A 110 10.01 -4.79 -14.45
N TYR A 111 8.75 -4.39 -14.27
CA TYR A 111 7.59 -5.28 -14.23
C TYR A 111 6.51 -4.79 -15.19
N PHE A 112 5.98 -5.70 -16.01
CA PHE A 112 4.90 -5.42 -16.94
C PHE A 112 3.54 -5.64 -16.29
N PHE A 113 2.59 -4.73 -16.50
CA PHE A 113 1.25 -4.89 -15.94
C PHE A 113 0.51 -6.13 -16.48
N SER A 114 0.85 -6.61 -17.69
CA SER A 114 0.32 -7.83 -18.29
C SER A 114 0.57 -9.08 -17.45
N ASP A 115 1.67 -9.11 -16.70
CA ASP A 115 2.08 -10.27 -15.90
C ASP A 115 1.44 -10.26 -14.51
N ASN A 116 0.55 -9.29 -14.26
CA ASN A 116 -0.07 -9.02 -12.97
C ASN A 116 0.92 -9.06 -11.78
N PRO A 117 1.97 -8.22 -11.81
CA PRO A 117 2.97 -8.18 -10.76
C PRO A 117 2.37 -7.66 -9.45
N VAL A 118 2.99 -8.10 -8.34
CA VAL A 118 2.80 -7.43 -7.04
C VAL A 118 3.22 -5.97 -7.20
N PHE A 119 2.36 -5.05 -6.76
CA PHE A 119 2.61 -3.62 -6.89
C PHE A 119 3.18 -3.02 -5.59
N PRO A 120 4.12 -2.06 -5.66
CA PRO A 120 4.62 -1.36 -4.47
C PRO A 120 3.47 -0.79 -3.61
N GLY A 121 3.48 -1.13 -2.32
CA GLY A 121 2.45 -0.74 -1.34
C GLY A 121 1.37 -1.81 -1.10
N GLU A 122 1.31 -2.89 -1.87
CA GLU A 122 0.38 -4.00 -1.61
C GLU A 122 0.82 -4.85 -0.40
N LEU A 123 2.13 -4.95 -0.15
CA LEU A 123 2.70 -5.68 0.97
C LEU A 123 2.74 -4.85 2.25
N GLU A 124 2.53 -5.52 3.38
CA GLU A 124 2.65 -4.89 4.69
C GLU A 124 4.07 -4.39 4.93
N GLY A 125 4.19 -3.21 5.54
CA GLY A 125 5.46 -2.57 5.82
C GLY A 125 6.16 -2.02 4.57
N CYS A 126 5.59 -2.17 3.36
CA CYS A 126 6.25 -1.76 2.12
C CYS A 126 6.62 -0.26 2.15
N ARG A 127 7.83 0.05 1.67
CA ARG A 127 8.39 1.42 1.59
C ARG A 127 8.82 1.77 0.16
N CYS A 128 8.40 0.95 -0.79
CA CYS A 128 8.75 1.06 -2.20
C CYS A 128 7.71 1.87 -2.96
N ILE A 129 8.12 2.34 -4.13
CA ILE A 129 7.28 3.03 -5.11
C ILE A 129 7.45 2.37 -6.48
N ALA A 130 6.49 2.63 -7.36
CA ALA A 130 6.58 2.27 -8.77
C ALA A 130 6.93 3.53 -9.57
N TYR A 131 8.04 3.50 -10.29
CA TYR A 131 8.35 4.49 -11.31
C TYR A 131 7.75 4.02 -12.63
N ALA A 132 6.73 4.74 -13.13
CA ALA A 132 6.20 4.47 -14.46
C ALA A 132 7.31 4.69 -15.48
N LEU A 133 7.46 3.75 -16.41
CA LEU A 133 8.37 3.90 -17.53
C LEU A 133 7.60 4.49 -18.72
N ASP A 134 8.15 5.53 -19.32
CA ASP A 134 7.67 6.02 -20.61
C ASP A 134 8.12 5.10 -21.76
N GLU A 135 7.68 5.43 -22.98
CA GLU A 135 7.97 4.64 -24.18
C GLU A 135 9.47 4.55 -24.50
N PHE A 136 10.24 5.61 -24.22
CA PHE A 136 11.67 5.66 -24.49
C PHE A 136 12.45 4.87 -23.45
N GLU A 137 12.11 5.04 -22.16
CA GLU A 137 12.71 4.29 -21.05
C GLU A 137 12.44 2.79 -21.19
N LEU A 138 11.22 2.41 -21.57
CA LEU A 138 10.88 1.01 -21.81
C LEU A 138 11.64 0.43 -23.02
N ALA A 139 11.74 1.18 -24.12
CA ALA A 139 12.50 0.74 -25.28
C ALA A 139 13.99 0.55 -24.97
N ASP A 140 14.59 1.47 -24.21
CA ASP A 140 15.99 1.36 -23.77
C ASP A 140 16.21 0.12 -22.89
N TYR A 141 15.31 -0.15 -21.94
CA TYR A 141 15.36 -1.36 -21.11
C TYR A 141 15.30 -2.64 -21.95
N LEU A 142 14.37 -2.71 -22.92
CA LEU A 142 14.21 -3.88 -23.78
C LEU A 142 15.46 -4.12 -24.65
N ASN A 143 16.08 -3.07 -25.17
CA ASN A 143 17.29 -3.18 -26.00
C ASN A 143 18.52 -3.63 -25.20
N LYS A 144 18.61 -3.29 -23.91
CA LYS A 144 19.71 -3.71 -23.02
C LYS A 144 19.55 -5.14 -22.50
N SER A 145 18.35 -5.71 -22.61
CA SER A 145 18.00 -7.04 -22.09
C SER A 145 18.16 -8.16 -23.13
N ILE A 146 18.59 -7.82 -24.35
CA ILE A 146 18.91 -8.74 -25.46
C ILE A 146 20.44 -8.93 -25.52
#